data_AF-A0A7X6X5V5-F1
#
_entry.id   AF-A0A7X6X5V5-F1
#
_cell.length_a   1.000
_cell.length_b   1.000
_cell.length_c   1.000
_cell.angle_alpha   90.00
_cell.angle_beta   90.00
_cell.angle_gamma   90.00
#
_symmetry.space_group_name_H-M   'P 1'
#
loop_
_entity.id
_entity.type
_entity.pdbx_description
1 polymer ?
#
loop_
_entity_poly.entity_id
_entity_poly.type
_entity_poly.pdbx_seq_one_letter_code
_entity_poly.pdbx_strand_id
1 'polypeptide(L)'
;MSEIRFDKRLGIRTGGLKEWPDDIYHYNRCEPTPYIVLEHLFKHYKLNRTDKLVDFGSGKGRVAFYIHNRFKIPVVGIEAQD
;
A
#
# COMPACT_ATOMS: atom_id res chain seq x y z
N MET A 1 -6.89 7.44 13.31
CA MET A 1 -6.29 8.64 12.67
C MET A 1 -6.86 8.77 11.26
N SER A 2 -6.85 9.94 10.64
CA SER A 2 -7.28 10.07 9.23
C SER A 2 -6.19 9.62 8.27
N GLU A 3 -6.57 9.11 7.10
CA GLU A 3 -5.66 8.63 6.05
C GLU A 3 -4.60 9.69 5.68
N ILE A 4 -5.02 10.95 5.51
CA ILE A 4 -4.13 12.08 5.19
C ILE A 4 -3.04 12.29 6.26
N ARG A 5 -3.37 12.10 7.54
CA ARG A 5 -2.39 12.27 8.62
C ARG A 5 -1.36 11.15 8.64
N PHE A 6 -1.76 9.93 8.30
CA PHE A 6 -0.83 8.82 8.15
C PHE A 6 0.12 9.05 6.97
N ASP A 7 -0.43 9.42 5.81
CA ASP A 7 0.33 9.78 4.62
C ASP A 7 1.38 10.86 4.94
N LYS A 8 0.98 11.92 5.64
CA LYS A 8 1.90 12.98 6.10
C LYS A 8 3.01 12.46 7.00
N ARG A 9 2.71 11.53 7.91
CA ARG A 9 3.72 10.93 8.81
C ARG A 9 4.70 10.03 8.05
N LEU A 10 4.24 9.38 7.00
CA LEU A 10 5.08 8.55 6.13
C LEU A 10 5.79 9.35 5.02
N GLY A 11 5.48 10.65 4.87
CA GLY A 11 6.06 11.50 3.84
C GLY A 11 5.55 11.20 2.43
N ILE A 12 4.38 10.58 2.30
CA ILE A 12 3.81 10.13 1.01
C ILE A 12 2.45 10.78 0.75
N ARG A 13 1.97 10.69 -0.50
CA ARG A 13 0.62 11.12 -0.91
C ARG A 13 -0.02 10.04 -1.75
N THR A 14 -0.86 9.24 -1.12
CA THR A 14 -1.44 8.04 -1.72
C THR A 14 -2.94 8.16 -1.97
N GLY A 15 -3.58 9.22 -1.49
CA GLY A 15 -5.00 9.50 -1.75
C GLY A 15 -5.36 9.63 -3.24
N GLY A 16 -6.67 9.61 -3.49
CA GLY A 16 -7.27 9.70 -4.82
C GLY A 16 -7.61 8.33 -5.42
N LEU A 17 -8.51 8.34 -6.40
CA LEU A 17 -8.86 7.18 -7.22
C LEU A 17 -8.05 7.24 -8.51
N LYS A 18 -7.58 6.10 -9.00
CA LYS A 18 -7.06 5.96 -10.38
C LYS A 18 -8.03 5.06 -11.14
N GLU A 19 -8.68 5.65 -12.13
CA GLU A 19 -9.45 4.93 -13.13
C GLU A 19 -8.53 4.46 -14.26
N TRP A 20 -8.92 3.40 -14.95
CA TRP A 20 -8.25 2.96 -16.17
C TRP A 20 -8.96 3.55 -17.39
N PRO A 21 -8.23 3.77 -18.50
CA PRO A 21 -8.83 4.06 -19.79
C PRO A 21 -9.94 3.06 -20.16
N ASP A 22 -10.96 3.53 -20.87
CA ASP A 22 -12.16 2.74 -21.18
C ASP A 22 -11.87 1.47 -21.99
N ASP A 23 -10.71 1.34 -22.62
CA ASP A 23 -10.27 0.17 -23.41
C ASP A 23 -9.52 -0.90 -22.58
N ILE A 24 -9.24 -0.62 -21.31
CA ILE A 24 -8.55 -1.53 -20.38
C ILE A 24 -9.57 -2.13 -19.39
N TYR A 25 -10.21 -3.23 -19.79
CA TYR A 25 -11.26 -3.88 -18.99
C TYR A 25 -10.77 -4.91 -17.96
N HIS A 26 -9.50 -5.29 -18.00
CA HIS A 26 -8.95 -6.35 -17.15
C HIS A 26 -8.57 -5.87 -15.73
N TYR A 27 -8.58 -4.56 -15.49
CA TYR A 27 -8.17 -3.97 -14.21
C TYR A 27 -9.31 -3.20 -13.56
N ASN A 28 -9.46 -3.39 -12.25
CA ASN A 28 -10.35 -2.56 -11.43
C ASN A 28 -9.69 -1.21 -11.14
N ARG A 29 -10.51 -0.20 -10.83
CA ARG A 29 -10.03 1.08 -10.30
C ARG A 29 -9.13 0.87 -9.08
N CYS A 30 -8.08 1.68 -8.98
CA CYS A 30 -7.17 1.63 -7.84
C CYS A 30 -7.65 2.57 -6.74
N GLU A 31 -7.95 1.98 -5.58
CA GLU A 31 -8.24 2.70 -4.34
C GLU A 31 -7.15 2.46 -3.30
N PRO A 32 -6.74 3.47 -2.52
CA PRO A 32 -5.73 3.28 -1.51
C PRO A 32 -6.24 2.41 -0.36
N THR A 33 -5.52 1.34 -0.01
CA THR A 33 -5.89 0.46 1.11
C THR A 33 -6.00 1.24 2.42
N PRO A 34 -7.14 1.23 3.14
CA PRO A 34 -7.27 1.99 4.39
C PRO A 34 -6.28 1.54 5.46
N TYR A 35 -5.67 2.48 6.20
CA TYR A 35 -4.68 2.14 7.23
C TYR A 35 -5.25 1.26 8.34
N ILE A 36 -6.54 1.40 8.67
CA ILE A 36 -7.21 0.58 9.69
C ILE A 36 -7.21 -0.92 9.33
N VAL A 37 -7.29 -1.24 8.03
CA VAL A 37 -7.25 -2.62 7.55
C VAL A 37 -5.85 -3.20 7.69
N LEU A 38 -4.81 -2.40 7.39
CA LEU A 38 -3.42 -2.81 7.62
C LEU A 38 -3.13 -3.02 9.11
N GLU A 39 -3.63 -2.13 9.98
CA GLU A 39 -3.53 -2.32 11.42
C GLU A 39 -4.17 -3.63 11.87
N HIS A 40 -5.37 -3.94 11.35
CA HIS A 40 -6.08 -5.18 11.65
C HIS A 40 -5.34 -6.42 11.13
N LEU A 41 -4.89 -6.42 9.87
CA LEU A 41 -4.13 -7.53 9.27
C LEU A 41 -2.93 -7.92 10.14
N PHE A 42 -2.14 -6.93 10.56
CA PHE A 42 -0.94 -7.18 11.34
C PHE A 42 -1.18 -7.32 12.86
N LYS A 43 -2.43 -7.41 13.31
CA LYS A 43 -2.75 -8.01 14.61
C LYS A 43 -2.66 -9.54 14.55
N HIS A 44 -2.95 -10.12 13.39
CA HIS A 44 -3.01 -11.57 13.18
C HIS A 44 -1.78 -12.10 12.44
N TYR A 45 -1.27 -11.35 11.46
CA TYR A 45 -0.09 -11.74 10.70
C TYR A 45 1.16 -11.07 11.30
N LYS A 46 2.18 -11.86 11.65
CA LYS A 46 3.43 -11.33 12.21
C LYS A 46 4.56 -11.47 11.20
N LEU A 47 5.36 -10.41 11.11
CA LEU A 47 6.56 -10.34 10.28
C LEU A 47 7.79 -10.25 11.18
N ASN A 48 8.81 -11.03 10.85
CA ASN A 48 10.13 -10.99 11.46
C ASN A 48 11.06 -10.05 10.68
N ARG A 49 12.12 -9.56 11.32
CA ARG A 49 13.09 -8.64 10.68
C ARG A 49 13.85 -9.25 9.49
N THR A 50 13.86 -10.57 9.38
CA THR A 50 14.48 -11.32 8.28
C THR A 50 13.56 -11.49 7.08
N ASP A 51 12.27 -11.20 7.24
CA ASP A 51 11.29 -11.39 6.18
C ASP A 51 11.46 -10.33 5.10
N LYS A 52 10.94 -10.63 3.91
CA LYS A 52 10.86 -9.71 2.78
C LYS A 52 9.46 -9.81 2.20
N LEU A 53 8.90 -8.68 1.80
CA LEU A 53 7.54 -8.63 1.27
C LEU A 53 7.53 -8.13 -0.17
N VAL A 54 6.64 -8.72 -0.98
CA VAL A 54 6.32 -8.24 -2.32
C VAL A 54 4.87 -7.77 -2.32
N ASP A 55 4.67 -6.52 -2.71
CA ASP A 55 3.38 -5.84 -2.77
C ASP A 55 2.96 -5.73 -4.25
N PHE A 56 2.16 -6.69 -4.71
CA PHE A 56 1.63 -6.71 -6.07
C PHE A 56 0.37 -5.84 -6.15
N GLY A 57 0.31 -4.93 -7.13
CA GLY A 57 -0.72 -3.89 -7.17
C GLY A 57 -0.45 -2.77 -6.17
N SER A 58 0.83 -2.43 -5.97
CA SER A 58 1.25 -1.50 -4.90
C SER A 58 0.72 -0.08 -5.07
N GLY A 59 0.20 0.27 -6.26
CA GLY A 59 -0.29 1.61 -6.58
C GLY A 59 0.75 2.68 -6.28
N LYS A 60 0.39 3.65 -5.44
CA LYS A 60 1.31 4.72 -4.98
C LYS A 60 2.20 4.29 -3.80
N GLY A 61 2.19 3.02 -3.41
CA GLY A 61 3.09 2.42 -2.43
C GLY A 61 2.65 2.50 -0.96
N ARG A 62 1.39 2.87 -0.66
CA ARG A 62 0.90 3.02 0.74
C ARG A 62 1.27 1.83 1.62
N VAL A 63 0.96 0.63 1.13
CA VAL A 63 1.16 -0.63 1.86
C VAL A 63 2.65 -0.86 2.08
N ALA A 64 3.47 -0.72 1.03
CA ALA A 64 4.92 -0.82 1.12
C ALA A 64 5.53 0.12 2.17
N PHE A 65 5.20 1.42 2.13
CA PHE A 65 5.72 2.40 3.09
C PHE A 65 5.22 2.12 4.52
N TYR A 66 3.96 1.70 4.69
CA TYR A 66 3.43 1.33 6.00
C TYR A 66 4.19 0.14 6.60
N ILE A 67 4.38 -0.92 5.83
CA ILE A 67 5.04 -2.16 6.27
C ILE A 67 6.50 -1.89 6.59
N HIS A 68 7.22 -1.22 5.68
CA HIS A 68 8.61 -0.85 5.92
C HIS A 68 8.74 0.01 7.18
N ASN A 69 7.89 1.03 7.35
CA ASN A 69 7.95 1.89 8.53
C ASN A 69 7.68 1.12 9.84
N ARG A 70 6.73 0.19 9.86
CA ARG A 70 6.33 -0.56 11.06
C ARG A 70 7.28 -1.71 11.41
N PHE A 71 7.70 -2.50 10.44
CA PHE A 71 8.45 -3.75 10.66
C PHE A 71 9.94 -3.65 10.32
N LYS A 72 10.35 -2.59 9.62
CA LYS A 72 11.74 -2.37 9.19
C LYS A 72 12.28 -3.49 8.30
N ILE A 73 11.40 -4.11 7.51
CA ILE A 73 11.76 -5.12 6.52
C ILE A 73 11.86 -4.51 5.11
N PRO A 74 12.60 -5.14 4.18
CA PRO A 74 12.56 -4.78 2.77
C PRO A 74 11.17 -5.07 2.17
N VAL A 75 10.69 -4.14 1.35
CA VAL A 75 9.45 -4.30 0.58
C VAL A 75 9.71 -3.94 -0.88
N VAL A 76 9.25 -4.78 -1.80
CA VAL A 76 9.28 -4.54 -3.25
C VAL A 76 7.85 -4.32 -3.72
N GLY A 77 7.55 -3.13 -4.23
CA GLY A 77 6.27 -2.83 -4.89
C GLY A 77 6.34 -3.16 -6.37
N ILE A 78 5.31 -3.84 -6.88
CA ILE A 78 5.11 -4.08 -8.30
C ILE A 78 3.76 -3.47 -8.67
N GLU A 79 3.77 -2.54 -9.61
CA GLU A 79 2.56 -1.86 -10.09
C GLU A 79 2.56 -1.85 -11.62
N ALA A 80 1.41 -2.19 -12.20
CA ALA A 80 1.20 -1.97 -13.62
C ALA A 80 1.01 -0.47 -13.85
N GLN A 81 1.82 0.09 -14.74
CA GLN A 81 1.76 1.50 -15.10
C GLN A 81 1.75 1.61 -16.62
N ASP A 82 0.79 2.39 -17.15
CA ASP A 82 0.82 2.91 -18.52
C ASP A 82 1.72 4.14 -18.60
#